data_AF-D9I2F6-F1
#
_entry.id   AF-D9I2F6-F1
#
_cell.length_a   1.000
_cell.length_b   1.000
_cell.length_c   1.000
_cell.angle_alpha   90.00
_cell.angle_beta   90.00
_cell.angle_gamma   90.00
#
_symmetry.space_group_name_H-M   'P 1'
#
loop_
_entity.id
_entity.type
_entity.pdbx_description
1 polymer ?
#
loop_
_entity_poly.entity_id
_entity_poly.type
_entity_poly.pdbx_seq_one_letter_code
_entity_poly.pdbx_strand_id
1 'polypeptide(L)'
;PHFDLKPGSAQVKAHGSKVAEALTKAVDHLDDLPGALNVLSDLHAHKLRVDPVNFKLLSHCLLVTLASHLSADFTPAMHASLDKFFATVSTVLTSKYR
;
A
#
# COMPACT_ATOMS: atom_id res chain seq x y z
N PRO A 1 19.95 -11.70 -3.83
CA PRO A 1 18.79 -10.78 -3.79
C PRO A 1 18.67 -10.04 -5.14
N HIS A 2 17.46 -9.87 -5.66
CA HIS A 2 17.22 -9.17 -6.95
C HIS A 2 17.16 -7.63 -6.79
N PHE A 3 17.16 -7.15 -5.54
CA PHE A 3 17.19 -5.73 -5.16
C PHE A 3 18.41 -5.43 -4.27
N ASP A 4 19.00 -4.25 -4.46
CA ASP A 4 19.84 -3.58 -3.47
C ASP A 4 18.94 -2.94 -2.40
N LEU A 5 19.05 -3.43 -1.17
CA LEU A 5 18.23 -3.01 -0.04
C LEU A 5 18.96 -2.04 0.90
N LYS A 6 20.14 -1.53 0.51
CA LYS A 6 20.85 -0.52 1.30
C LYS A 6 20.02 0.76 1.44
N PRO A 7 20.14 1.48 2.57
CA PRO A 7 19.53 2.78 2.73
C PRO A 7 19.85 3.71 1.55
N GLY A 8 18.81 4.31 0.96
CA GLY A 8 18.96 5.24 -0.15
C GLY A 8 19.12 4.62 -1.54
N SER A 9 19.05 3.29 -1.69
CA SER A 9 19.18 2.63 -2.99
C SER A 9 18.14 3.11 -4.00
N ALA A 10 18.55 3.21 -5.27
CA ALA A 10 17.67 3.66 -6.35
C ALA A 10 16.49 2.69 -6.56
N GLN A 11 16.69 1.40 -6.36
CA GLN A 11 15.64 0.38 -6.54
C GLN A 11 14.55 0.50 -5.48
N VAL A 12 14.91 0.70 -4.21
CA VAL A 12 13.94 0.90 -3.12
C VAL A 12 13.17 2.20 -3.32
N LYS A 13 13.84 3.30 -3.69
CA LYS A 13 13.19 4.58 -4.00
C LYS A 13 12.20 4.45 -5.18
N ALA A 14 12.62 3.83 -6.27
CA ALA A 14 11.78 3.63 -7.44
C ALA A 14 10.57 2.74 -7.14
N HIS A 15 10.73 1.70 -6.32
CA HIS A 15 9.60 0.87 -5.88
C HIS A 15 8.66 1.64 -4.95
N GLY A 16 9.20 2.41 -4.00
CA GLY A 16 8.42 3.28 -3.13
C GLY A 16 7.56 4.29 -3.90
N SER A 17 8.11 4.90 -4.96
CA SER A 17 7.34 5.79 -5.86
C SER A 17 6.14 5.08 -6.48
N LYS A 18 6.33 3.88 -7.03
CA LYS A 18 5.25 3.09 -7.64
C LYS A 18 4.14 2.73 -6.63
N VAL A 19 4.53 2.41 -5.40
CA VAL A 19 3.57 2.12 -4.32
C VAL A 19 2.79 3.38 -3.94
N ALA A 20 3.48 4.53 -3.78
CA ALA A 20 2.84 5.80 -3.47
C ALA A 20 1.87 6.24 -4.59
N GLU A 21 2.28 6.14 -5.86
CA GLU A 21 1.44 6.44 -7.03
C GLU A 21 0.18 5.56 -7.07
N ALA A 22 0.31 4.27 -6.74
CA ALA A 22 -0.84 3.37 -6.66
C ALA A 22 -1.80 3.74 -5.53
N LEU A 23 -1.28 4.17 -4.38
CA LEU A 23 -2.09 4.67 -3.26
C LEU A 23 -2.78 6.00 -3.60
N THR A 24 -2.09 6.92 -4.29
CA THR A 24 -2.71 8.15 -4.81
C THR A 24 -3.87 7.81 -5.75
N LYS A 25 -3.65 6.91 -6.70
CA LYS A 25 -4.73 6.43 -7.58
C LYS A 25 -5.91 5.83 -6.80
N ALA A 26 -5.64 5.10 -5.72
CA ALA A 26 -6.69 4.56 -4.86
C ALA A 26 -7.47 5.68 -4.13
N VAL A 27 -6.79 6.72 -3.66
CA VAL A 27 -7.45 7.90 -3.03
C VAL A 27 -8.31 8.67 -4.05
N ASP A 28 -7.85 8.79 -5.29
CA ASP A 28 -8.60 9.48 -6.35
C ASP A 28 -9.86 8.70 -6.83
N HIS A 29 -9.97 7.42 -6.45
CA HIS A 29 -11.05 6.52 -6.84
C HIS A 29 -11.59 5.72 -5.64
N LEU A 30 -11.80 6.39 -4.50
CA LEU A 30 -12.26 5.75 -3.26
C LEU A 30 -13.61 5.01 -3.40
N ASP A 31 -14.44 5.44 -4.34
CA ASP A 31 -15.74 4.85 -4.68
C ASP A 31 -15.64 3.60 -5.56
N ASP A 32 -14.53 3.40 -6.28
CA ASP A 32 -14.27 2.21 -7.11
C ASP A 32 -12.81 1.71 -7.00
N LEU A 33 -12.41 1.33 -5.79
CA LEU A 33 -11.10 0.72 -5.55
C LEU A 33 -10.86 -0.57 -6.36
N PRO A 34 -11.83 -1.51 -6.49
CA PRO A 34 -11.63 -2.72 -7.29
C PRO A 34 -11.33 -2.42 -8.75
N GLY A 35 -12.06 -1.49 -9.38
CA GLY A 35 -11.80 -1.06 -10.75
C GLY A 35 -10.46 -0.36 -10.88
N ALA A 36 -10.15 0.59 -9.99
CA ALA A 36 -8.92 1.36 -10.03
C ALA A 36 -7.65 0.50 -9.86
N LEU A 37 -7.71 -0.52 -9.00
CA LEU A 37 -6.56 -1.38 -8.66
C LEU A 37 -6.56 -2.73 -9.38
N ASN A 38 -7.50 -2.98 -10.29
CA ASN A 38 -7.73 -4.26 -10.95
C ASN A 38 -6.45 -4.95 -11.47
N VAL A 39 -5.60 -4.18 -12.18
CA VAL A 39 -4.34 -4.66 -12.78
C VAL A 39 -3.31 -5.04 -11.70
N LEU A 40 -3.26 -4.30 -10.59
CA LEU A 40 -2.37 -4.62 -9.48
C LEU A 40 -2.84 -5.85 -8.72
N SER A 41 -4.16 -6.03 -8.54
CA SER A 41 -4.72 -7.26 -7.98
C SER A 41 -4.34 -8.49 -8.82
N ASP A 42 -4.42 -8.40 -10.15
CA ASP A 42 -3.98 -9.48 -11.05
C ASP A 42 -2.48 -9.77 -10.92
N LEU A 43 -1.66 -8.71 -10.86
CA LEU A 43 -0.22 -8.81 -10.72
C LEU A 43 0.16 -9.54 -9.42
N HIS A 44 -0.46 -9.18 -8.30
CA HIS A 44 -0.22 -9.80 -7.00
C HIS A 44 -0.73 -11.23 -6.95
N ALA A 45 -1.93 -11.51 -7.46
CA ALA A 45 -2.53 -12.85 -7.42
C ALA A 45 -1.79 -13.86 -8.32
N HIS A 46 -1.40 -13.46 -9.53
CA HIS A 46 -0.96 -14.44 -10.53
C HIS A 46 0.55 -14.50 -10.71
N LYS A 47 1.27 -13.39 -10.49
CA LYS A 47 2.73 -13.32 -10.72
C LYS A 47 3.52 -13.22 -9.42
N LEU A 48 3.26 -12.20 -8.60
CA LEU A 48 4.10 -11.94 -7.41
C LEU A 48 3.79 -12.91 -6.27
N ARG A 49 2.51 -13.27 -6.09
CA ARG A 49 2.01 -14.23 -5.10
C ARG A 49 2.50 -13.94 -3.68
N VAL A 50 2.58 -12.65 -3.33
CA VAL A 50 2.95 -12.20 -1.99
C VAL A 50 1.92 -12.71 -1.00
N ASP A 51 2.33 -13.39 0.08
CA ASP A 51 1.38 -13.86 1.09
C ASP A 51 0.56 -12.67 1.65
N PRO A 52 -0.79 -12.77 1.69
CA PRO A 52 -1.68 -11.70 2.17
C PRO A 52 -1.29 -11.08 3.52
N VAL A 53 -0.62 -11.82 4.41
CA VAL A 53 -0.18 -11.30 5.71
C VAL A 53 0.79 -10.12 5.58
N ASN A 54 1.62 -10.08 4.53
CA ASN A 54 2.66 -9.06 4.36
C ASN A 54 2.09 -7.66 4.05
N PHE A 55 0.87 -7.59 3.51
CA PHE A 55 0.19 -6.30 3.29
C PHE A 55 -0.09 -5.60 4.61
N LYS A 56 -0.38 -6.35 5.69
CA LYS A 56 -0.56 -5.78 7.03
C LYS A 56 0.74 -5.19 7.58
N LEU A 57 1.87 -5.85 7.34
CA LEU A 57 3.19 -5.37 7.77
C LEU A 57 3.53 -4.06 7.09
N LEU A 58 3.36 -3.97 5.76
CA LEU A 58 3.62 -2.73 5.03
C LEU A 58 2.64 -1.62 5.44
N SER A 59 1.35 -1.94 5.60
CA SER A 59 0.34 -0.96 6.04
C SER A 59 0.70 -0.35 7.39
N HIS A 60 1.17 -1.17 8.34
CA HIS A 60 1.66 -0.67 9.63
C HIS A 60 2.87 0.25 9.48
N CYS A 61 3.86 -0.11 8.65
CA CYS A 61 5.00 0.76 8.38
C CYS A 61 4.60 2.11 7.75
N LEU A 62 3.59 2.11 6.86
CA LEU A 62 3.06 3.33 6.27
C LEU A 62 2.37 4.21 7.33
N LEU A 63 1.58 3.63 8.23
CA LEU A 63 0.97 4.37 9.34
C LEU A 63 2.02 5.02 10.25
N VAL A 64 3.07 4.29 10.62
CA VAL A 64 4.20 4.83 11.41
C VAL A 64 4.90 5.97 10.67
N THR A 65 5.10 5.82 9.35
CA THR A 65 5.72 6.85 8.51
C THR A 65 4.85 8.11 8.47
N LEU A 66 3.55 7.98 8.21
CA LEU A 66 2.63 9.12 8.19
C LEU A 66 2.54 9.80 9.55
N ALA A 67 2.46 9.06 10.65
CA ALA A 67 2.46 9.62 12.00
C ALA A 67 3.73 10.43 12.30
N SER A 68 4.89 9.95 11.82
CA SER A 68 6.18 10.60 12.04
C SER A 68 6.35 11.90 11.23
N HIS A 69 5.70 12.00 10.07
CA HIS A 69 5.83 13.14 9.16
C HIS A 69 4.68 14.14 9.23
N LEU A 70 3.50 13.73 9.72
CA LEU A 70 2.27 14.53 9.76
C LEU A 70 1.74 14.67 11.20
N SER A 71 2.64 14.80 12.18
CA SER A 71 2.30 14.68 13.61
C SER A 71 1.15 15.57 14.09
N ALA A 72 0.98 16.78 13.54
CA ALA A 72 -0.13 17.67 13.87
C ALA A 72 -1.49 17.20 13.27
N ASP A 73 -1.45 16.58 12.08
CA ASP A 73 -2.64 16.16 11.33
C ASP A 73 -3.03 14.70 11.62
N PHE A 74 -2.12 13.91 12.20
CA PHE A 74 -2.32 12.50 12.53
C PHE A 74 -3.14 12.31 13.82
N THR A 75 -4.35 12.86 13.82
CA THR A 75 -5.32 12.70 14.92
C THR A 75 -5.81 11.25 15.03
N PRO A 76 -6.43 10.84 16.15
CA PRO A 76 -7.01 9.50 16.28
C PRO A 76 -8.03 9.14 15.18
N ALA A 77 -8.83 10.12 14.73
CA ALA A 77 -9.78 9.91 13.64
C ALA A 77 -9.09 9.71 12.28
N MET A 78 -8.00 10.45 12.02
CA MET A 78 -7.18 10.27 10.82
C MET A 78 -6.45 8.93 10.83
N HIS A 79 -5.90 8.51 11.98
CA HIS A 79 -5.29 7.19 12.15
C HIS A 79 -6.31 6.08 11.83
N ALA A 80 -7.49 6.11 12.45
CA ALA A 80 -8.53 5.10 12.19
C ALA A 80 -8.97 5.08 10.72
N SER A 81 -9.05 6.25 10.07
CA SER A 81 -9.42 6.35 8.66
C SER A 81 -8.35 5.76 7.74
N LEU A 82 -7.07 6.06 7.97
CA LEU A 82 -5.95 5.54 7.20
C LEU A 82 -5.77 4.02 7.39
N ASP A 83 -5.94 3.52 8.61
CA ASP A 83 -5.88 2.08 8.88
C ASP A 83 -6.98 1.32 8.11
N LYS A 84 -8.22 1.82 8.17
CA LYS A 84 -9.34 1.28 7.38
C LYS A 84 -9.07 1.36 5.87
N PHE A 85 -8.54 2.48 5.39
CA PHE A 85 -8.19 2.64 3.98
C PHE A 85 -7.15 1.60 3.53
N PHE A 86 -6.05 1.44 4.26
CA PHE A 86 -5.02 0.46 3.93
C PHE A 86 -5.51 -0.98 4.03
N ALA A 87 -6.38 -1.29 5.00
CA ALA A 87 -7.04 -2.60 5.08
C ALA A 87 -7.93 -2.89 3.86
N THR A 88 -8.70 -1.89 3.39
CA THR A 88 -9.53 -2.02 2.18
C THR A 88 -8.67 -2.20 0.94
N VAL A 89 -7.61 -1.39 0.77
CA VAL A 89 -6.66 -1.56 -0.35
C VAL A 89 -6.04 -2.96 -0.34
N SER A 90 -5.61 -3.45 0.82
CA SER A 90 -5.06 -4.79 0.97
C SER A 90 -6.07 -5.88 0.59
N THR A 91 -7.33 -5.72 0.97
CA THR A 91 -8.43 -6.61 0.59
C THR A 91 -8.62 -6.64 -0.92
N VAL A 92 -8.60 -5.49 -1.58
CA VAL A 92 -8.73 -5.39 -3.04
C VAL A 92 -7.54 -6.04 -3.75
N LEU A 93 -6.31 -5.80 -3.31
CA LEU A 93 -5.10 -6.38 -3.91
C LEU A 93 -5.01 -7.90 -3.75
N THR A 94 -5.66 -8.45 -2.73
CA THR A 94 -5.68 -9.90 -2.45
C THR A 94 -6.95 -10.60 -2.92
N SER A 95 -7.94 -9.87 -3.44
CA SER A 95 -9.27 -10.38 -3.80
C SER A 95 -9.27 -11.50 -4.86
N LYS A 96 -8.23 -11.57 -5.70
CA LYS A 96 -8.13 -12.54 -6.81
C LYS A 96 -7.19 -13.71 -6.54
N TYR A 97 -6.74 -13.88 -5.30
CA TYR A 97 -5.81 -14.96 -4.94
C TYR A 97 -6.43 -16.35 -5.00
N ARG A 98 -7.77 -16.44 -5.00
CA ARG A 98 -8.56 -17.68 -4.96
C ARG A 98 -9.79 -17.58 -5.85
#